data_AF-A0A2S5QMV0-F1
#
_entry.id   AF-A0A2S5QMV0-F1
#
_cell.length_a   1.000
_cell.length_b   1.000
_cell.length_c   1.000
_cell.angle_alpha   90.00
_cell.angle_beta   90.00
_cell.angle_gamma   90.00
#
_symmetry.space_group_name_H-M   'P 1'
#
loop_
_entity.id
_entity.type
_entity.pdbx_description
1 polymer ?
#
loop_
_entity_poly.entity_id
_entity_poly.type
_entity_poly.pdbx_seq_one_letter_code
_entity_poly.pdbx_strand_id
1 'polypeptide(L)'
;MINSISKTSRFNGADYKHDRDSARLTNQYIDIFKLMADGEFRSLSKIAALTGHHESSISAQLRHMRKERFGSHTVNKKHKGNGLFEYQLIVNTKAAA
;
A
#
# COMPACT_ATOMS: atom_id res chain seq x y z
N MET A 1 1.30 11.88 17.94
CA MET A 1 2.28 10.80 18.25
C MET A 1 2.32 9.86 17.07
N ILE A 2 3.45 9.79 16.37
CA ILE A 2 3.63 9.04 15.12
C ILE A 2 4.04 7.61 15.51
N ASN A 3 3.15 6.65 15.31
CA ASN A 3 3.38 5.27 15.73
C ASN A 3 4.43 4.61 14.84
N SER A 4 5.48 4.09 15.47
CA SER A 4 6.63 3.42 14.86
C SER A 4 6.19 2.19 14.05
N ILE A 5 6.40 2.23 12.73
CA ILE A 5 6.23 1.06 11.86
C ILE A 5 7.47 0.18 12.06
N SER A 6 7.27 -0.90 12.83
CA SER A 6 8.27 -1.94 13.13
C SER A 6 8.87 -2.54 11.85
N LYS A 7 10.20 -2.71 11.88
CA LYS A 7 11.15 -2.98 10.80
C LYS A 7 11.05 -4.37 10.12
N THR A 8 9.92 -5.08 10.21
CA THR A 8 9.89 -6.55 9.97
C THR A 8 8.75 -7.06 9.07
N SER A 9 8.20 -6.27 8.16
CA SER A 9 7.25 -6.80 7.16
C SER A 9 7.99 -7.25 5.89
N ARG A 10 8.54 -8.48 5.89
CA ARG A 10 9.30 -9.06 4.76
C ARG A 10 8.45 -9.11 3.47
N PHE A 11 8.96 -8.50 2.40
CA PHE A 11 8.47 -8.62 1.02
C PHE A 11 9.04 -9.90 0.40
N ASN A 12 8.24 -10.68 -0.36
CA ASN A 12 8.72 -11.89 -1.05
C ASN A 12 8.50 -11.76 -2.55
N GLY A 13 9.55 -11.96 -3.34
CA GLY A 13 9.59 -12.11 -4.81
C GLY A 13 10.86 -12.90 -5.18
N ALA A 14 10.88 -13.63 -6.29
CA ALA A 14 11.98 -14.53 -6.65
C ALA A 14 13.34 -13.82 -6.87
N ASP A 15 13.33 -12.52 -7.15
CA ASP A 15 14.52 -11.69 -7.36
C ASP A 15 14.94 -10.87 -6.12
N TYR A 16 14.46 -11.23 -4.94
CA TYR A 16 14.60 -10.44 -3.72
C TYR A 16 16.04 -10.47 -3.14
N LYS A 17 16.73 -9.32 -3.20
CA LYS A 17 18.00 -9.08 -2.48
C LYS A 17 17.73 -8.30 -1.19
N HIS A 18 17.92 -8.99 -0.06
CA HIS A 18 17.37 -8.67 1.26
C HIS A 18 17.69 -7.28 1.84
N ASP A 19 18.87 -6.71 1.55
CA ASP A 19 19.34 -5.48 2.21
C ASP A 19 19.01 -4.18 1.45
N ARG A 20 18.89 -4.24 0.12
CA ARG A 20 18.60 -3.04 -0.71
C ARG A 20 17.12 -2.93 -1.09
N ASP A 21 16.45 -4.05 -1.34
CA ASP A 21 15.03 -4.03 -1.73
C ASP A 21 14.09 -3.85 -0.55
N SER A 22 14.48 -4.29 0.66
CA SER A 22 13.63 -4.15 1.85
C SER A 22 13.39 -2.68 2.19
N ALA A 23 14.43 -1.84 2.22
CA ALA A 23 14.30 -0.42 2.53
C ALA A 23 13.45 0.33 1.49
N ARG A 24 13.73 0.11 0.19
CA ARG A 24 12.98 0.76 -0.91
C ARG A 24 11.51 0.35 -0.91
N LEU A 25 11.21 -0.95 -0.81
CA LEU A 25 9.84 -1.45 -0.80
C LEU A 25 9.09 -1.05 0.48
N THR A 26 9.80 -0.92 1.60
CA THR A 26 9.24 -0.40 2.87
C THR A 26 8.85 1.06 2.71
N ASN A 27 9.73 1.92 2.17
CA ASN A 27 9.42 3.34 1.97
C ASN A 27 8.23 3.52 1.02
N GLN A 28 8.21 2.78 -0.09
CA GLN A 28 7.09 2.81 -1.03
C GLN A 28 5.77 2.38 -0.38
N TYR A 29 5.79 1.32 0.42
CA TYR A 29 4.60 0.90 1.17
C TYR A 29 4.12 2.01 2.10
N ILE A 30 5.04 2.61 2.87
CA ILE A 30 4.73 3.66 3.85
C ILE A 30 4.12 4.88 3.17
N ASP A 31 4.68 5.35 2.06
CA ASP A 31 4.21 6.56 1.37
C ASP A 31 2.82 6.36 0.77
N ILE A 32 2.58 5.21 0.14
CA ILE A 32 1.25 4.85 -0.38
C ILE A 32 0.25 4.66 0.76
N PHE A 33 0.65 4.02 1.85
CA PHE A 33 -0.20 3.81 3.02
C PHE A 33 -0.64 5.15 3.61
N LYS A 34 0.30 6.06 3.87
CA LYS A 34 0.00 7.40 4.41
C LYS A 34 -0.98 8.17 3.53
N LEU A 35 -0.79 8.13 2.21
CA LEU A 35 -1.71 8.79 1.28
C LEU A 35 -3.11 8.17 1.31
N MET A 36 -3.21 6.84 1.28
CA MET A 36 -4.49 6.15 1.14
C MET A 36 -5.25 5.98 2.46
N ALA A 37 -4.58 6.15 3.60
CA ALA A 37 -5.17 5.99 4.94
C ALA A 37 -6.26 7.03 5.27
N ASP A 38 -6.41 8.07 4.44
CA ASP A 38 -7.53 9.02 4.54
C ASP A 38 -8.87 8.44 4.08
N GLY A 39 -8.87 7.25 3.46
CA GLY A 39 -10.09 6.59 3.02
C GLY A 39 -10.70 7.20 1.77
N GLU A 40 -9.98 8.00 0.99
CA GLU A 40 -10.50 8.54 -0.27
C GLU A 40 -10.32 7.55 -1.43
N PHE A 41 -11.24 7.58 -2.39
CA PHE A 41 -11.11 6.81 -3.62
C PHE A 41 -10.15 7.49 -4.60
N ARG A 42 -9.12 6.75 -5.06
CA ARG A 42 -8.15 7.26 -6.03
C ARG A 42 -7.84 6.23 -7.12
N SER A 43 -7.60 6.71 -8.34
CA SER A 43 -7.05 5.87 -9.41
C SER A 43 -5.56 5.59 -9.18
N LEU A 44 -5.03 4.55 -9.81
CA LEU A 44 -3.58 4.27 -9.78
C LEU A 44 -2.77 5.46 -10.31
N SER A 45 -3.22 6.09 -11.39
CA SER A 45 -2.59 7.29 -11.96
C SER A 45 -2.53 8.47 -10.98
N LYS A 46 -3.61 8.69 -10.20
CA LYS A 46 -3.62 9.75 -9.19
C LYS A 46 -2.68 9.45 -8.03
N ILE A 47 -2.63 8.19 -7.58
CA ILE A 47 -1.69 7.76 -6.54
C ILE A 47 -0.25 7.90 -7.04
N ALA A 48 0.02 7.52 -8.29
CA ALA A 48 1.33 7.67 -8.92
C ALA A 48 1.78 9.13 -8.98
N ALA A 49 0.90 10.04 -9.42
CA ALA A 49 1.20 11.46 -9.48
C ALA A 49 1.50 12.08 -8.10
N LEU A 50 0.87 11.57 -7.03
CA LEU A 50 1.05 12.08 -5.67
C LEU A 50 2.24 11.46 -4.92
N THR A 51 2.59 10.22 -5.22
CA THR A 51 3.65 9.47 -4.50
C THR A 51 4.95 9.35 -5.31
N GLY A 52 4.92 9.62 -6.61
CA GLY A 52 6.05 9.40 -7.51
C GLY A 52 6.35 7.92 -7.79
N HIS A 53 5.45 7.01 -7.41
CA HIS A 53 5.64 5.57 -7.63
C HIS A 53 4.89 5.07 -8.86
N HIS A 54 5.45 4.05 -9.51
CA HIS A 54 4.84 3.42 -10.68
C HIS A 54 3.55 2.68 -10.30
N GLU A 55 2.55 2.73 -11.17
CA GLU A 55 1.23 2.11 -10.95
C GLU A 55 1.30 0.61 -10.66
N SER A 56 2.21 -0.11 -11.31
CA SER A 56 2.46 -1.54 -11.08
C SER A 56 2.90 -1.82 -9.64
N SER A 57 3.77 -0.97 -9.11
CA SER A 57 4.21 -1.05 -7.73
C SER A 57 3.10 -0.69 -6.75
N ILE A 58 2.32 0.35 -7.06
CA ILE A 58 1.17 0.75 -6.24
C ILE A 58 0.15 -0.39 -6.14
N SER A 59 -0.18 -1.03 -7.25
CA SER A 59 -1.07 -2.18 -7.29
C SER A 59 -0.57 -3.33 -6.40
N ALA A 60 0.74 -3.62 -6.45
CA ALA A 60 1.35 -4.62 -5.60
C ALA A 60 1.25 -4.26 -4.10
N GLN A 61 1.50 -3.00 -3.73
CA GLN A 61 1.40 -2.56 -2.34
C GLN A 61 -0.05 -2.54 -1.82
N LEU A 62 -1.02 -2.09 -2.63
CA LEU A 62 -2.44 -2.21 -2.29
C LEU A 62 -2.86 -3.67 -2.05
N ARG A 63 -2.29 -4.62 -2.82
CA ARG A 63 -2.49 -6.05 -2.54
C ARG A 63 -1.80 -6.49 -1.24
N HIS A 64 -0.65 -5.92 -0.90
CA HIS A 64 0.05 -6.22 0.35
C HIS A 64 -0.73 -5.78 1.58
N MET A 65 -1.36 -4.60 1.56
CA MET A 65 -2.15 -4.07 2.67
C MET A 65 -3.27 -5.01 3.16
N ARG A 66 -3.79 -5.88 2.28
CA ARG A 66 -4.81 -6.88 2.62
C ARG A 66 -4.29 -8.08 3.40
N LYS A 67 -2.97 -8.31 3.41
CA LYS A 67 -2.38 -9.48 4.08
C LYS A 67 -2.25 -9.21 5.59
N GLU A 68 -2.31 -10.27 6.38
CA GLU A 68 -2.20 -10.21 7.84
C GLU A 68 -0.95 -9.50 8.34
N ARG A 69 0.22 -9.83 7.79
CA ARG A 69 1.50 -9.20 8.15
C ARG A 69 1.63 -7.70 7.82
N PHE A 70 0.62 -7.13 7.14
CA PHE A 70 0.53 -5.71 6.81
C PHE A 70 -0.72 -5.06 7.42
N GLY A 71 -1.39 -5.73 8.38
CA GLY A 71 -2.51 -5.17 9.15
C GLY A 71 -3.90 -5.62 8.72
N SER A 72 -4.02 -6.56 7.78
CA SER A 72 -5.33 -7.06 7.28
C SER A 72 -6.29 -5.92 6.96
N HIS A 73 -5.82 -4.91 6.24
CA HIS A 73 -6.63 -3.76 5.87
C HIS A 73 -7.58 -4.11 4.72
N THR A 74 -8.67 -3.36 4.62
CA THR A 74 -9.62 -3.54 3.52
C THR A 74 -9.26 -2.59 2.38
N VAL A 75 -9.11 -3.12 1.17
CA VAL A 75 -8.93 -2.31 -0.04
C VAL A 75 -10.13 -2.49 -0.94
N ASN A 76 -10.99 -1.47 -0.97
CA ASN A 76 -12.15 -1.42 -1.85
C ASN A 76 -11.71 -1.08 -3.27
N LYS A 77 -12.45 -1.61 -4.26
CA LYS A 77 -12.24 -1.34 -5.67
C LYS A 77 -13.59 -1.00 -6.30
N LYS A 78 -13.67 0.14 -7.00
CA LYS A 78 -14.86 0.54 -7.75
C LYS A 78 -14.51 0.88 -9.19
N HIS A 79 -15.42 0.59 -10.11
CA HIS A 79 -15.28 0.96 -11.51
C HIS A 79 -15.70 2.42 -11.69
N LYS A 80 -14.86 3.23 -12.36
CA LYS A 80 -15.11 4.66 -12.62
C LYS A 80 -15.75 4.90 -14.00
N GLY A 81 -15.76 3.88 -14.87
CA GLY A 81 -16.11 4.03 -16.29
C GLY A 81 -14.86 3.97 -17.18
N ASN A 82 -15.06 3.73 -18.48
CA ASN A 82 -13.98 3.65 -19.49
C ASN A 82 -12.86 2.66 -19.14
N GLY A 83 -13.19 1.57 -18.45
CA GLY A 83 -12.22 0.55 -18.01
C GLY A 83 -11.32 0.99 -16.85
N LEU A 84 -11.55 2.18 -16.27
CA LEU A 84 -10.77 2.71 -15.15
C LEU A 84 -11.34 2.25 -13.81
N PHE A 85 -10.43 2.04 -12.86
CA PHE A 85 -10.76 1.66 -11.49
C PHE A 85 -10.18 2.64 -10.48
N GLU A 86 -10.92 2.83 -9.39
CA GLU A 86 -10.46 3.54 -8.21
C GLU A 86 -10.40 2.59 -7.02
N TYR A 87 -9.48 2.90 -6.12
CA TYR A 87 -9.17 2.12 -4.94
C TYR A 87 -9.32 3.00 -3.70
N GLN A 88 -9.77 2.42 -2.60
CA GLN A 88 -9.88 3.06 -1.30
C GLN A 88 -9.31 2.12 -0.26
N LEU A 89 -8.57 2.64 0.71
CA LEU A 89 -8.05 1.88 1.84
C LEU A 89 -8.89 2.20 3.08
N ILE A 90 -9.46 1.18 3.71
CA ILE A 90 -10.03 1.26 5.05
C ILE A 90 -9.03 0.62 6.00
N VAL A 91 -8.41 1.47 6.82
CA VAL A 91 -7.43 1.02 7.82
C VAL A 91 -8.15 0.20 8.86
N ASN A 92 -7.73 -1.05 9.00
CA ASN A 92 -8.15 -1.89 10.10
C ASN A 92 -7.53 -1.36 11.39
N THR A 93 -8.37 -0.81 12.27
CA THR A 93 -7.98 -0.23 13.56
C THR A 93 -8.03 -1.24 14.70
N LYS A 94 -8.22 -2.55 14.43
CA LYS A 94 -8.01 -3.55 15.47
C LYS A 94 -6.60 -3.37 15.98
N ALA A 95 -6.50 -2.79 17.18
CA ALA A 95 -5.28 -2.78 17.95
C ALA A 95 -4.79 -4.22 17.96
N ALA A 96 -3.50 -4.41 17.65
CA ALA A 96 -2.85 -5.68 17.94
C ALA A 96 -3.10 -5.93 19.43
N ALA A 97 -4.04 -6.84 19.71
CA ALA A 97 -4.37 -7.28 21.05
C ALA A 97 -3.20 -8.07 21.64
#